data_AF-A0A3D2YU86-F1
#
_entry.id   AF-A0A3D2YU86-F1
#
_cell.length_a   1.000
_cell.length_b   1.000
_cell.length_c   1.000
_cell.angle_alpha   90.00
_cell.angle_beta   90.00
_cell.angle_gamma   90.00
#
_symmetry.space_group_name_H-M   'P 1'
#
loop_
_entity.id
_entity.type
_entity.pdbx_description
1 polymer ?
#
loop_
_entity_poly.entity_id
_entity_poly.type
_entity_poly.pdbx_seq_one_letter_code
_entity_poly.pdbx_strand_id
1 'polypeptide(L)'
;MVRFQYVTDDAVSGSGLCLRYLSIKSGGRELQGEEWQPNGFIFIDNSVRQDFQVQIIRTGDEPVVKELELDDSNQGEMTVAPPADGEELIVAVGALA
;
A
#
# COMPACT_ATOMS: atom_id res chain seq x y z
N MET A 1 -32.98 -6.08 5.20
CA MET A 1 -31.68 -5.55 5.66
C MET A 1 -30.58 -6.36 4.99
N VAL A 2 -29.59 -5.70 4.39
CA VAL A 2 -28.40 -6.35 3.82
C VAL A 2 -27.20 -6.01 4.70
N ARG A 3 -26.34 -6.98 4.98
CA ARG A 3 -25.12 -6.81 5.79
C ARG A 3 -23.97 -7.51 5.08
N PHE A 4 -22.82 -6.83 5.04
CA PHE A 4 -21.55 -7.40 4.57
C PHE A 4 -20.68 -7.76 5.78
N GLN A 5 -20.00 -8.90 5.70
CA GLN A 5 -19.01 -9.34 6.68
C GLN A 5 -17.80 -9.84 5.91
N TYR A 6 -16.62 -9.31 6.24
CA TYR A 6 -15.34 -9.79 5.73
C TYR A 6 -14.60 -10.42 6.90
N VAL A 7 -14.40 -11.74 6.86
CA VAL A 7 -13.80 -12.54 7.93
C VAL A 7 -12.61 -13.26 7.36
N THR A 8 -11.43 -13.04 7.95
CA THR A 8 -10.18 -13.71 7.59
C THR A 8 -9.79 -14.69 8.68
N ASP A 9 -8.98 -15.68 8.33
CA ASP A 9 -8.25 -16.48 9.30
C ASP A 9 -6.91 -15.78 9.67
N ASP A 10 -6.08 -16.47 10.44
CA ASP A 10 -4.76 -15.99 10.88
C ASP A 10 -3.62 -16.57 10.02
N ALA A 11 -3.91 -17.03 8.79
CA ALA A 11 -2.91 -17.72 7.97
C ALA A 11 -2.24 -16.79 6.95
N VAL A 12 -3.03 -16.12 6.11
CA VAL A 12 -2.51 -15.29 5.00
C VAL A 12 -3.40 -14.07 4.78
N SER A 13 -2.78 -12.89 4.77
CA SER A 13 -3.40 -11.64 4.32
C SER A 13 -2.97 -11.31 2.89
N GLY A 14 -3.94 -10.93 2.06
CA GLY A 14 -3.72 -10.43 0.70
C GLY A 14 -4.69 -9.29 0.39
N SER A 15 -4.89 -8.98 -0.90
CA SER A 15 -5.90 -7.98 -1.29
C SER A 15 -7.27 -8.31 -0.70
N GLY A 16 -7.82 -7.35 0.05
CA GLY A 16 -9.11 -7.49 0.71
C GLY A 16 -10.32 -7.33 -0.23
N LEU A 17 -11.48 -6.98 0.35
CA LEU A 17 -12.71 -6.71 -0.39
C LEU A 17 -12.91 -5.21 -0.59
N CYS A 18 -13.05 -4.77 -1.85
CA CYS A 18 -13.50 -3.43 -2.19
C CYS A 18 -14.81 -3.51 -2.98
N LEU A 19 -15.83 -2.74 -2.57
CA LEU A 19 -17.14 -2.70 -3.20
C LEU A 19 -17.40 -1.28 -3.72
N ARG A 20 -17.93 -1.17 -4.94
CA ARG A 20 -18.32 0.11 -5.55
C ARG A 20 -19.63 -0.06 -6.32
N TYR A 21 -20.39 1.03 -6.47
CA TYR A 21 -21.64 1.08 -7.21
C TYR A 21 -22.68 0.06 -6.73
N LEU A 22 -22.73 -0.18 -5.41
CA LEU A 22 -23.77 -1.00 -4.79
C LEU A 22 -25.10 -0.24 -4.86
N SER A 23 -26.12 -0.89 -5.41
CA SER A 23 -27.49 -0.35 -5.48
C SER A 23 -28.47 -1.45 -5.09
N ILE A 24 -29.38 -1.14 -4.15
CA ILE A 24 -30.48 -2.04 -3.77
C ILE A 24 -31.76 -1.44 -4.35
N LYS A 25 -32.32 -2.07 -5.38
CA LYS A 25 -33.58 -1.62 -5.97
C LYS A 25 -34.76 -2.10 -5.12
N SER A 26 -35.36 -1.19 -4.38
CA SER A 26 -36.64 -1.43 -3.68
C SER A 26 -37.62 -0.30 -4.03
N GLY A 27 -38.68 -0.61 -4.77
CA GLY A 27 -39.77 0.34 -5.06
C GLY A 27 -39.39 1.65 -5.75
N GLY A 28 -38.19 1.76 -6.35
CA GLY A 28 -37.73 2.97 -7.04
C GLY A 28 -36.86 3.93 -6.21
N ARG A 29 -36.51 3.58 -4.97
CA ARG A 29 -35.52 4.34 -4.18
C ARG A 29 -34.13 3.73 -4.34
N GLU A 30 -33.16 4.55 -4.70
CA GLU A 30 -31.73 4.25 -4.59
C GLU A 30 -31.24 4.72 -3.22
N LEU A 31 -30.59 3.82 -2.47
CA LEU A 31 -29.99 4.18 -1.18
C LEU A 31 -28.67 4.90 -1.47
N GLN A 32 -28.50 6.11 -0.94
CA GLN A 32 -27.23 6.83 -1.03
C GLN A 32 -26.23 6.33 0.02
N GLY A 33 -24.94 6.51 -0.23
CA GLY A 33 -23.86 6.00 0.64
C GLY A 33 -23.92 6.48 2.09
N GLU A 34 -24.56 7.64 2.36
CA GLU A 34 -24.76 8.19 3.70
C GLU A 34 -25.70 7.34 4.58
N GLU A 35 -26.51 6.45 3.99
CA GLU A 35 -27.40 5.53 4.73
C GLU A 35 -26.69 4.22 5.14
N TRP A 36 -25.43 4.00 4.73
CA TRP A 36 -24.66 2.81 5.09
C TRP A 36 -23.90 2.98 6.41
N GLN A 37 -24.01 1.98 7.29
CA GLN A 37 -23.21 1.85 8.50
C GLN A 37 -22.02 0.91 8.24
N PRO A 38 -20.78 1.42 8.14
CA PRO A 38 -19.66 0.66 7.60
C PRO A 38 -19.08 -0.38 8.57
N ASN A 39 -19.23 -0.23 9.90
CA ASN A 39 -18.88 -1.24 10.91
C ASN A 39 -17.55 -1.99 10.66
N GLY A 40 -16.45 -1.25 10.46
CA GLY A 40 -15.12 -1.81 10.19
C GLY A 40 -14.67 -1.71 8.73
N PHE A 41 -15.60 -1.48 7.79
CA PHE A 41 -15.25 -1.02 6.45
C PHE A 41 -14.86 0.47 6.47
N ILE A 42 -14.07 0.90 5.49
CA ILE A 42 -13.67 2.29 5.29
C ILE A 42 -14.00 2.72 3.86
N PHE A 43 -14.43 3.97 3.69
CA PHE A 43 -14.54 4.57 2.35
C PHE A 43 -13.13 4.94 1.89
N ILE A 44 -12.70 4.37 0.77
CA ILE A 44 -11.41 4.66 0.15
C ILE A 44 -11.61 5.25 -1.23
N ASP A 45 -10.72 6.16 -1.60
CA ASP A 45 -10.59 6.72 -2.95
C ASP A 45 -9.60 5.90 -3.81
N ASN A 46 -9.37 4.64 -3.43
CA ASN A 46 -8.29 3.76 -3.92
C ASN A 46 -6.87 4.23 -3.56
N SER A 47 -6.72 5.17 -2.64
CA SER A 47 -5.45 5.45 -1.96
C SER A 47 -5.44 4.70 -0.62
N VAL A 48 -4.57 3.69 -0.51
CA VAL A 48 -4.26 3.08 0.79
C VAL A 48 -2.87 3.57 1.16
N ARG A 49 -2.74 4.20 2.34
CA ARG A 49 -1.42 4.56 2.87
C ARG A 49 -0.61 3.28 3.02
N GLN A 50 0.52 3.23 2.32
CA GLN A 50 1.47 2.14 2.39
C GLN A 50 2.82 2.75 2.74
N ASP A 51 3.43 2.28 3.81
CA ASP A 51 4.78 2.69 4.15
C ASP A 51 5.77 1.85 3.34
N PHE A 52 6.91 2.44 2.99
CA PHE A 52 7.93 1.77 2.19
C PHE A 52 9.25 1.71 2.94
N GLN A 53 9.99 0.62 2.71
CA GLN A 53 11.41 0.59 2.98
C GLN A 53 12.17 0.72 1.66
N VAL A 54 13.13 1.65 1.62
CA VAL A 54 13.97 1.88 0.45
C VAL A 54 15.42 1.61 0.81
N GLN A 55 16.09 0.79 0.01
CA GLN A 55 17.50 0.45 0.18
C GLN A 55 18.30 0.80 -1.06
N ILE A 56 19.46 1.41 -0.85
CA ILE A 56 20.48 1.66 -1.85
C ILE A 56 21.57 0.61 -1.66
N ILE A 57 21.73 -0.25 -2.66
CA ILE A 57 22.69 -1.35 -2.66
C ILE A 57 23.77 -1.02 -3.69
N ARG A 58 25.03 -0.95 -3.26
CA ARG A 58 26.17 -0.86 -4.16
C ARG A 58 26.86 -2.21 -4.22
N THR A 59 27.01 -2.76 -5.41
CA THR A 59 27.73 -4.01 -5.66
C THR A 59 29.21 -3.74 -5.95
N GLY A 60 30.02 -4.79 -6.02
CA GLY A 60 31.47 -4.72 -6.21
C GLY A 60 32.21 -5.69 -5.28
N ASP A 61 33.50 -5.45 -5.09
CA ASP A 61 34.34 -6.28 -4.20
C ASP A 61 33.92 -6.15 -2.72
N GLU A 62 33.43 -4.96 -2.33
CA GLU A 62 32.90 -4.67 -1.01
C GLU A 62 31.45 -4.15 -1.13
N PRO A 63 30.44 -5.05 -1.16
CA PRO A 63 29.06 -4.63 -1.30
C PRO A 63 28.57 -3.90 -0.05
N VAL A 64 27.83 -2.80 -0.25
CA VAL A 64 27.30 -1.96 0.82
C VAL A 64 25.80 -1.77 0.63
N VAL A 65 25.04 -1.91 1.71
CA VAL A 65 23.61 -1.61 1.77
C VAL A 65 23.40 -0.42 2.69
N LYS A 66 22.64 0.58 2.21
CA LYS A 66 22.21 1.73 3.00
C LYS A 66 20.70 1.89 2.90
N GLU A 67 20.06 2.13 4.02
CA GLU A 67 18.65 2.47 4.06
C GLU A 67 18.47 3.97 3.75
N LEU A 68 17.45 4.30 2.95
CA LEU A 68 16.98 5.66 2.74
C LEU A 68 15.82 5.90 3.69
N GLU A 69 16.01 6.83 4.63
CA GLU A 69 14.92 7.28 5.49
C GLU A 69 13.86 8.02 4.66
N LEU A 70 12.61 7.64 4.86
CA LEU A 70 11.45 8.31 4.29
C LEU A 70 10.71 9.10 5.39
N ASP A 71 10.15 10.24 5.01
CA ASP A 71 9.29 11.04 5.87
C ASP A 71 7.85 10.51 5.94
N ASP A 72 7.00 11.19 6.73
CA ASP A 72 5.58 10.82 6.91
C ASP A 72 4.75 10.84 5.61
N SER A 73 5.28 11.45 4.55
CA SER A 73 4.69 11.49 3.21
C SER A 73 5.32 10.49 2.23
N ASN A 74 6.13 9.52 2.73
CA ASN A 74 6.92 8.57 1.94
C ASN A 74 7.91 9.23 0.97
N GLN A 75 8.51 10.36 1.37
CA GLN A 75 9.53 11.05 0.58
C GLN A 75 10.89 10.98 1.26
N GLY A 76 11.93 10.78 0.47
CA GLY A 76 13.31 10.77 0.94
C GLY A 76 14.27 11.04 -0.21
N GLU A 77 15.45 11.59 0.10
CA GLU A 77 16.50 11.87 -0.88
C GLU A 77 17.85 11.39 -0.34
N MET A 78 18.66 10.79 -1.21
CA MET A 78 20.05 10.46 -0.91
C MET A 78 20.93 10.76 -2.11
N THR A 79 22.01 11.51 -1.88
CA THR A 79 23.06 11.69 -2.87
C THR A 79 24.00 10.48 -2.86
N VAL A 80 24.23 9.91 -4.04
CA VAL A 80 25.09 8.75 -4.26
C VAL A 80 26.18 9.09 -5.26
N ALA A 81 27.37 8.53 -5.06
CA ALA A 81 28.41 8.57 -6.07
C ALA A 81 28.02 7.64 -7.24
N PRO A 82 28.40 7.97 -8.49
CA PRO A 82 28.23 7.05 -9.60
C PRO A 82 29.01 5.75 -9.35
N PRO A 83 28.48 4.59 -9.78
CA PRO A 83 29.19 3.32 -9.65
C PRO A 83 30.50 3.34 -10.47
N ALA A 84 31.55 2.73 -9.93
CA ALA A 84 32.79 2.52 -10.66
C ALA A 84 32.65 1.40 -11.72
N ASP A 85 33.68 1.22 -12.55
CA ASP A 85 33.69 0.13 -13.54
C ASP A 85 33.52 -1.24 -12.85
N GLY A 86 32.48 -1.97 -13.24
CA GLY A 86 32.14 -3.28 -12.67
C GLY A 86 31.30 -3.23 -11.38
N GLU A 87 31.00 -2.04 -10.85
CA GLU A 87 30.01 -1.85 -9.79
C GLU A 87 28.62 -1.57 -10.38
N GLU A 88 27.57 -1.89 -9.63
CA GLU A 88 26.20 -1.49 -9.90
C GLU A 88 25.61 -0.75 -8.70
N LEU A 89 24.70 0.17 -9.00
CA LEU A 89 23.86 0.81 -8.00
C LEU A 89 22.43 0.32 -8.19
N ILE A 90 21.89 -0.34 -7.17
CA ILE A 90 20.55 -0.90 -7.17
C ILE A 90 19.72 -0.15 -6.12
N VAL A 91 18.52 0.25 -6.52
CA VAL A 91 17.50 0.78 -5.60
C VAL A 91 16.45 -0.30 -5.40
N ALA A 92 16.36 -0.84 -4.20
CA ALA A 92 15.33 -1.81 -3.82
C ALA A 92 14.23 -1.09 -3.03
N VAL A 93 12.98 -1.29 -3.43
CA VAL A 93 11.80 -0.71 -2.78
C VAL A 93 10.88 -1.83 -2.35
N GLY A 94 10.61 -1.92 -1.05
CA GLY A 94 9.70 -2.89 -0.46
C GLY A 94 8.51 -2.20 0.20
N ALA A 95 7.31 -2.76 0.01
CA ALA A 95 6.14 -2.39 0.79
C ALA A 95 6.27 -2.96 2.21
N LEU A 96 6.00 -2.14 3.23
CA LEU A 96 5.86 -2.60 4.60
C LEU A 96 4.38 -2.95 4.86
N ALA A 97 4.16 -4.10 5.51
CA ALA A 97 2.84 -4.65 5.83
C ALA A 97 2.39 -4.23 7.23
#